data_AF-A0A0F9KKL9-F1
#
_entry.id   AF-A0A0F9KKL9-F1
#
_cell.length_a   1.000
_cell.length_b   1.000
_cell.length_c   1.000
_cell.angle_alpha   90.00
_cell.angle_beta   90.00
_cell.angle_gamma   90.00
#
_symmetry.space_group_name_H-M   'P 1'
#
loop_
_entity.id
_entity.type
_entity.pdbx_description
1 polymer ?
#
loop_
_entity_poly.entity_id
_entity_poly.type
_entity_poly.pdbx_seq_one_letter_code
_entity_poly.pdbx_strand_id
1 'polypeptide(L)' 'MKIVIVSDAWEPQVNGVVRTLKQTRDHLIKMGHEVLMITPDGFTTIPCPSYPSIRLSLFPSRKVRQI' A
#
# COMPACT_ATOMS: atom_id res chain seq x y z
N MET A 1 -10.35 13.98 7.75
CA MET A 1 -11.12 13.25 6.72
C MET A 1 -10.77 11.77 6.80
N LYS A 2 -11.54 10.89 6.16
CA LYS A 2 -11.16 9.48 5.96
C LYS A 2 -10.49 9.33 4.59
N ILE A 3 -9.26 8.85 4.56
CA ILE A 3 -8.44 8.75 3.36
C ILE A 3 -7.95 7.30 3.23
N VAL A 4 -8.12 6.72 2.05
CA VAL A 4 -7.55 5.41 1.72
C VAL A 4 -6.43 5.60 0.71
N ILE A 5 -5.26 5.07 1.00
CA ILE A 5 -4.12 5.02 0.07
C ILE A 5 -3.90 3.55 -0.31
N VAL A 6 -4.04 3.25 -1.59
CA VAL A 6 -3.84 1.91 -2.15
C VAL A 6 -2.54 1.90 -2.93
N SER A 7 -1.64 0.96 -2.64
CA SER A 7 -0.38 0.83 -3.37
C SER A 7 0.16 -0.59 -3.34
N ASP A 8 0.78 -1.01 -4.44
CA ASP A 8 1.61 -2.21 -4.57
C ASP A 8 3.06 -1.99 -4.09
N ALA A 9 3.51 -0.74 -4.08
CA ALA A 9 4.81 -0.32 -3.58
C ALA A 9 4.77 -0.13 -2.05
N TRP A 10 5.07 -1.20 -1.32
CA TRP A 10 5.15 -1.19 0.14
C TRP A 10 6.38 -1.94 0.66
N GLU A 11 6.57 -1.94 1.98
CA GLU A 11 7.62 -2.70 2.64
C GLU A 11 7.58 -4.19 2.23
N PRO A 12 8.73 -4.89 2.17
CA PRO A 12 10.07 -4.51 2.61
C PRO A 12 10.88 -3.66 1.63
N GLN A 13 10.31 -3.26 0.48
CA GLN A 13 11.04 -2.47 -0.52
C GLN A 13 11.37 -1.06 0.02
N VAL A 14 12.57 -0.54 -0.28
CA VAL A 14 13.03 0.78 0.20
C VAL A 14 13.23 1.78 -0.94
N ASN A 15 12.31 1.78 -1.91
CA ASN A 15 12.36 2.70 -3.06
C ASN A 15 11.82 4.10 -2.70
N GLY A 16 11.96 5.04 -3.64
CA GLY A 16 11.44 6.40 -3.46
C GLY A 16 9.93 6.46 -3.25
N VAL A 17 9.17 5.58 -3.91
CA VAL A 17 7.69 5.52 -3.79
C VAL A 17 7.26 5.14 -2.38
N VAL A 18 7.83 4.08 -1.80
CA VAL A 18 7.54 3.63 -0.43
C VAL A 18 7.85 4.74 0.57
N ARG A 19 9.00 5.41 0.41
CA ARG A 19 9.38 6.54 1.27
C ARG A 19 8.38 7.68 1.18
N THR A 20 8.01 8.09 -0.03
CA THR A 20 7.03 9.17 -0.24
C THR A 20 5.67 8.79 0.33
N LEU A 21 5.15 7.59 0.08
CA LEU A 21 3.86 7.16 0.62
C LEU A 21 3.86 7.10 2.15
N LYS A 22 4.93 6.61 2.78
CA LYS A 22 5.09 6.63 4.24
C LYS A 22 5.07 8.06 4.78
N GLN A 23 5.85 8.97 4.17
CA GLN A 23 5.85 10.37 4.58
C GLN A 23 4.47 11.01 4.38
N THR A 24 3.82 10.81 3.23
CA THR A 24 2.48 11.34 2.96
C THR A 24 1.48 10.84 4.01
N ARG A 25 1.45 9.54 4.30
CA ARG A 25 0.62 8.97 5.37
C ARG A 25 0.89 9.66 6.71
N ASP A 26 2.16 9.76 7.10
CA ASP A 26 2.54 10.32 8.40
C ASP A 26 2.16 11.79 8.54
N HIS A 27 2.29 12.58 7.47
CA HIS A 27 1.87 13.98 7.46
C HIS A 27 0.35 14.13 7.50
N LEU A 28 -0.40 13.31 6.74
CA LEU A 28 -1.87 13.33 6.77
C LEU A 28 -2.41 12.95 8.16
N ILE A 29 -1.80 11.96 8.82
CA ILE A 29 -2.13 11.60 10.21
C ILE A 29 -1.85 12.77 11.15
N LYS A 30 -0.68 13.43 11.03
CA LYS A 30 -0.33 14.62 11.83
C LYS A 30 -1.30 15.78 11.61
N MET A 31 -1.90 15.90 10.42
CA MET A 31 -2.93 16.89 10.11
C MET A 31 -4.33 16.52 10.65
N GLY A 32 -4.45 15.41 11.39
CA GLY A 32 -5.72 14.97 11.99
C GLY A 32 -6.61 14.20 11.03
N HIS A 33 -6.05 13.55 10.00
CA HIS A 33 -6.81 12.68 9.09
C HIS A 33 -6.68 11.21 9.49
N GLU A 34 -7.76 10.46 9.29
CA GLU A 34 -7.78 9.00 9.41
C GLU A 34 -7.27 8.43 8.07
N VAL A 35 -6.14 7.73 8.10
CA VAL A 35 -5.50 7.19 6.89
C VAL A 35 -5.43 5.68 6.99
N LEU A 36 -6.07 5.00 6.04
CA LEU A 36 -5.99 3.57 5.85
C LEU A 36 -5.04 3.26 4.68
N MET A 37 -4.04 2.42 4.93
CA MET A 37 -3.16 1.89 3.89
C MET A 37 -3.67 0.52 3.43
N ILE A 38 -3.95 0.36 2.15
CA ILE A 38 -4.17 -0.95 1.52
C ILE A 38 -2.93 -1.28 0.70
N THR A 39 -2.19 -2.28 1.16
CA THR A 39 -0.90 -2.70 0.60
C THR A 39 -0.97 -4.17 0.19
N PRO A 40 0.08 -4.76 -0.41
CA PRO A 40 0.09 -6.19 -0.71
C PRO A 40 0.15 -7.08 0.54
N ASP A 41 0.33 -6.50 1.73
CA ASP A 41 0.36 -7.26 2.98
C ASP A 41 -0.98 -7.93 3.25
N GLY A 42 -0.92 -9.23 3.57
CA GLY A 42 -2.12 -10.04 3.77
C GLY A 42 -2.81 -10.51 2.49
N PHE A 43 -2.28 -10.21 1.30
CA PHE A 43 -2.77 -10.73 0.02
C PHE A 43 -1.88 -11.85 -0.53
N THR A 44 -2.46 -12.69 -1.40
CA THR A 44 -1.66 -13.60 -2.24
C THR A 44 -1.01 -12.77 -3.34
N THR A 45 0.30 -12.84 -3.50
CA THR A 45 1.02 -11.96 -4.42
C THR A 45 1.93 -12.72 -5.38
N ILE A 46 2.14 -12.16 -6.57
CA ILE A 46 3.19 -12.59 -7.51
C ILE A 46 4.18 -11.44 -7.76
N PRO A 47 5.45 -11.73 -8.10
CA PRO A 47 6.38 -10.70 -8.54
C PRO A 47 5.90 -10.07 -9.85
N CYS A 48 6.06 -8.76 -9.98
CA CYS A 48 5.78 -8.06 -11.23
C CYS A 48 6.79 -8.49 -12.33
N PRO A 49 6.36 -8.81 -13.57
CA PRO A 49 7.24 -9.37 -14.61
C PRO A 49 8.47 -8.52 -14.94
N SER A 50 8.30 -7.20 -15.04
CA SER A 50 9.38 -6.25 -15.34
C SER A 50 10.10 -5.73 -14.09
N TYR A 51 9.55 -5.98 -12.89
CA TYR A 51 10.06 -5.43 -11.65
C TYR A 51 9.75 -6.34 -10.45
N PRO A 52 10.47 -7.47 -10.29
CA PRO A 52 10.08 -8.56 -9.38
C PRO A 52 10.00 -8.20 -7.89
N SER A 53 10.58 -7.08 -7.47
CA SER A 53 10.48 -6.59 -6.09
C SER A 53 9.13 -5.96 -5.76
N ILE A 54 8.33 -5.60 -6.78
CA ILE A 54 6.92 -5.22 -6.60
C ILE A 54 6.06 -6.48 -6.49
N ARG A 55 5.25 -6.53 -5.42
CA ARG A 55 4.32 -7.62 -5.14
C ARG A 55 2.93 -7.25 -5.65
N LEU A 56 2.47 -7.92 -6.70
CA LEU A 56 1.15 -7.72 -7.27
C LEU A 56 0.13 -8.63 -6.59
N SER A 57 -0.88 -8.05 -5.94
CA SER A 57 -1.95 -8.78 -5.26
C SER A 57 -2.89 -9.47 -6.27
N LEU A 58 -3.04 -10.79 -6.15
CA LEU A 58 -3.95 -11.58 -6.96
C LEU A 58 -5.35 -11.63 -6.34
N PHE A 59 -6.36 -11.39 -7.17
CA PHE A 59 -7.78 -11.45 -6.81
C PHE A 59 -8.14 -10.74 -5.47
N PRO A 60 -7.72 -9.48 -5.25
CA PRO A 60 -7.83 -8.83 -3.93
C PRO A 60 -9.26 -8.47 -3.52
N SER A 61 -10.21 -8.46 -4.46
CA SER A 61 -11.54 -7.86 -4.30
C SER A 61 -12.31 -8.32 -3.06
N ARG A 62 -12.28 -9.62 -2.73
CA ARG A 62 -13.01 -10.17 -1.56
C ARG A 62 -12.44 -9.68 -0.24
N LYS A 63 -11.11 -9.63 -0.12
CA LYS A 63 -10.41 -9.15 1.08
C LYS A 63 -10.57 -7.64 1.23
N VAL A 64 -10.44 -6.87 0.15
CA VAL A 64 -10.63 -5.41 0.17
C VAL A 64 -12.04 -5.03 0.63
N ARG A 65 -13.08 -5.78 0.24
CA ARG A 65 -14.47 -5.52 0.69
C ARG A 65 -14.68 -5.67 2.21
N GLN A 66 -13.79 -6.37 2.91
CA GLN A 66 -13.89 -6.62 4.35
C GLN A 66 -13.13 -5.58 5.20
N ILE A 67 -12.40 -4.67 4.55
CA ILE A 67 -11.67 -3.57 5.18
C ILE A 67 -12.59 -2.35 5.23
#